data_AF-A0A357G798-F1
#
_entry.id   AF-A0A357G798-F1
#
_cell.length_a   1.000
_cell.length_b   1.000
_cell.length_c   1.000
_cell.angle_alpha   90.00
_cell.angle_beta   90.00
_cell.angle_gamma   90.00
#
_symmetry.space_group_name_H-M   'P 1'
#
loop_
_entity.id
_entity.type
_entity.pdbx_description
1 polymer ?
#
loop_
_entity_poly.entity_id
_entity_poly.type
_entity_poly.pdbx_seq_one_letter_code
_entity_poly.pdbx_strand_id
1 'polypeptide(L)' 'IYAQIIDDANGRTLAAANIKEIKGAKNNIAGATEIGKLIAKKAKEAKIEKIVFDRSG' A
#
# COMPACT_ATOMS: atom_id res chain seq x y z
N ILE A 1 3.35 -1.07 -10.12
CA ILE A 1 3.06 -0.17 -8.97
C ILE A 1 3.06 -1.00 -7.70
N TYR A 2 3.71 -0.49 -6.66
CA TYR A 2 3.84 -1.14 -5.34
C TYR A 2 3.64 -0.07 -4.28
N ALA A 3 3.07 -0.44 -3.13
CA ALA A 3 2.95 0.42 -1.97
C ALA A 3 3.24 -0.39 -0.71
N GLN A 4 3.90 0.22 0.27
CA GLN A 4 4.25 -0.41 1.54
C GLN A 4 4.01 0.58 2.68
N ILE A 5 3.57 0.06 3.81
CA ILE A 5 3.53 0.78 5.08
C ILE A 5 4.66 0.21 5.92
N ILE A 6 5.59 1.08 6.27
CA ILE A 6 6.81 0.73 6.97
C ILE A 6 6.80 1.46 8.32
N ASP A 7 7.23 0.76 9.35
CA ASP A 7 7.62 1.35 10.62
C ASP A 7 9.12 1.61 10.59
N ASP A 8 9.51 2.87 10.37
CA ASP A 8 10.92 3.29 10.29
C ASP A 8 11.67 3.12 11.62
N ALA A 9 10.98 3.21 12.76
CA ALA A 9 11.63 3.05 14.06
C ALA A 9 12.11 1.61 14.28
N ASN A 10 11.34 0.64 13.78
CA ASN A 10 11.64 -0.78 13.91
C ASN A 10 12.20 -1.41 12.62
N GLY A 11 12.24 -0.67 11.51
CA GLY A 11 12.65 -1.15 10.19
C GLY A 11 11.77 -2.30 9.65
N ARG A 12 10.47 -2.30 9.97
CA ARG A 12 9.56 -3.41 9.65
C ARG A 12 8.45 -2.99 8.71
N THR A 13 8.19 -3.81 7.70
CA THR A 13 7.02 -3.66 6.83
C THR A 13 5.78 -4.17 7.55
N LEU A 14 4.82 -3.30 7.81
CA LEU A 14 3.57 -3.63 8.47
C LEU A 14 2.49 -4.07 7.48
N ALA A 15 2.48 -3.49 6.29
CA ALA A 15 1.58 -3.88 5.21
C ALA A 15 2.24 -3.62 3.85
N ALA A 16 1.88 -4.43 2.86
CA ALA A 16 2.35 -4.28 1.49
C ALA A 16 1.22 -4.59 0.50
N ALA A 17 1.20 -3.87 -0.62
CA ALA A 17 0.29 -4.11 -1.72
C ALA A 17 1.03 -3.98 -3.06
N ASN A 18 0.76 -4.92 -3.95
CA ASN A 18 1.34 -4.99 -5.28
C ASN A 18 0.22 -5.04 -6.33
N ILE A 19 0.42 -4.36 -7.46
CA ILE A 19 -0.51 -4.43 -8.59
C ILE A 19 -0.80 -5.85 -9.07
N LYS A 20 0.15 -6.77 -8.91
CA LYS A 20 0.01 -8.18 -9.27
C LYS A 20 -1.02 -8.93 -8.41
N GLU A 21 -1.34 -8.42 -7.22
CA GLU A 21 -2.38 -8.99 -6.35
C GLU A 21 -3.79 -8.65 -6.84
N ILE A 22 -3.92 -7.68 -7.75
CA ILE A 22 -5.21 -7.17 -8.24
C ILE A 22 -5.46 -7.71 -9.64
N LYS A 23 -6.41 -8.65 -9.74
CA LYS A 23 -6.73 -9.34 -10.98
C LYS A 23 -7.26 -8.34 -12.02
N GLY A 24 -6.58 -8.23 -13.16
CA GLY A 24 -6.97 -7.32 -14.25
C GLY A 24 -6.51 -5.86 -14.07
N ALA A 25 -5.74 -5.54 -13.04
CA ALA A 25 -5.19 -4.20 -12.88
C ALA A 25 -4.12 -3.89 -13.94
N LYS A 26 -4.23 -2.72 -14.56
CA LYS A 26 -3.24 -2.18 -15.50
C LYS A 26 -2.32 -1.18 -14.80
N ASN A 27 -1.10 -1.03 -15.29
CA ASN A 27 -0.12 -0.08 -14.76
C ASN A 27 -0.48 1.38 -15.13
N ASN A 28 -1.61 1.86 -14.62
CA ASN A 28 -2.17 3.18 -14.89
C ASN A 28 -2.85 3.75 -13.62
N ILE A 29 -3.46 4.93 -13.74
CA ILE A 29 -4.16 5.61 -12.64
C ILE A 29 -5.22 4.70 -11.99
N ALA A 30 -5.98 3.95 -12.79
CA ALA A 30 -6.98 3.02 -12.26
C ALA A 30 -6.34 1.92 -11.40
N GLY A 31 -5.25 1.32 -11.86
CA GLY A 31 -4.50 0.33 -11.07
C GLY A 31 -3.89 0.91 -9.79
N ALA A 32 -3.41 2.16 -9.82
CA ALA A 32 -2.91 2.85 -8.63
C ALA A 32 -4.02 3.07 -7.58
N THR A 33 -5.21 3.46 -8.01
CA THR A 33 -6.39 3.62 -7.14
C THR A 33 -6.76 2.31 -6.45
N GLU A 34 -6.75 1.19 -7.19
CA GLU A 34 -7.07 -0.12 -6.63
C GLU A 34 -6.02 -0.59 -5.61
N ILE A 35 -4.74 -0.31 -5.85
CA ILE A 35 -3.67 -0.56 -4.86
C ILE A 35 -3.86 0.26 -3.60
N GLY A 36 -4.25 1.54 -3.74
CA GLY A 36 -4.55 2.42 -2.61
C GLY A 36 -5.65 1.83 -1.72
N LYS A 37 -6.74 1.32 -2.33
CA LYS A 37 -7.82 0.64 -1.59
C LYS A 37 -7.33 -0.63 -0.91
N LEU A 38 -6.53 -1.44 -1.61
CA LEU A 38 -6.01 -2.70 -1.08
C LEU A 38 -5.11 -2.46 0.14
N ILE A 39 -4.18 -1.51 0.06
CA ILE A 39 -3.27 -1.22 1.17
C ILE A 39 -3.99 -0.57 2.35
N ALA A 40 -4.99 0.30 2.09
CA ALA A 40 -5.82 0.86 3.15
C ALA A 40 -6.60 -0.21 3.92
N LYS A 41 -7.09 -1.24 3.22
CA LYS A 41 -7.75 -2.39 3.87
C LYS A 41 -6.77 -3.15 4.77
N LYS A 42 -5.59 -3.50 4.23
CA LYS A 42 -4.54 -4.19 5.00
C LYS A 42 -4.07 -3.37 6.21
N ALA A 43 -3.96 -2.05 6.06
CA ALA A 43 -3.61 -1.14 7.15
C ALA A 43 -4.65 -1.18 8.28
N LYS A 44 -5.94 -1.14 7.95
CA LYS A 44 -7.03 -1.25 8.93
C LYS A 44 -7.04 -2.61 9.63
N GLU A 45 -6.81 -3.69 8.90
CA GLU A 45 -6.69 -5.04 9.48
C GLU A 45 -5.49 -5.13 10.44
N ALA A 46 -4.40 -4.43 10.15
CA ALA A 46 -3.24 -4.26 11.02
C ALA A 46 -3.41 -3.19 12.11
N LYS A 47 -4.60 -2.59 12.26
CA LYS A 47 -4.92 -1.53 13.24
C LYS A 47 -4.06 -0.26 13.10
N ILE A 48 -3.71 0.09 11.86
CA ILE A 48 -2.93 1.29 11.54
C ILE A 48 -3.91 2.40 11.09
N GLU A 49 -3.99 3.47 11.88
CA GLU A 49 -4.91 4.60 11.61
C GLU A 49 -4.23 5.80 10.97
N LYS A 50 -2.95 6.03 11.29
CA LYS A 50 -2.17 7.18 10.81
C LYS A 50 -0.94 6.70 10.10
N ILE A 51 -0.73 7.23 8.89
CA ILE A 51 0.47 7.04 8.09
C ILE A 51 0.85 8.37 7.45
N VAL A 52 2.09 8.46 7.00
CA VAL A 52 2.55 9.55 6.13
C VAL A 52 2.66 8.99 4.73
N PHE A 53 2.21 9.75 3.74
CA PHE A 53 2.39 9.39 2.35
C PHE A 53 3.82 9.73 1.93
N ASP A 54 4.63 8.71 1.69
CA ASP A 54 5.92 8.85 1.06
C ASP A 54 5.82 8.51 -0.44
N ARG A 55 6.26 9.46 -1.26
CA ARG A 55 6.29 9.33 -2.72
C ARG A 55 7.69 9.08 -3.27
N SER A 56 8.67 8.81 -2.40
CA SER A 56 10.09 8.52 -2.67
C SER A 56 10.41 8.53 -4.17
N GLY A 57 10.87 9.70 -4.63
CA GLY A 57 11.14 10.01 -6.04
C GLY A 57 12.36 9.28 -6.56
#